data_AF-A0A1J4W133-F1
#
_entry.id   AF-A0A1J4W133-F1
#
_cell.length_a   1.000
_cell.length_b   1.000
_cell.length_c   1.000
_cell.angle_alpha   90.00
_cell.angle_beta   90.00
_cell.angle_gamma   90.00
#
_symmetry.space_group_name_H-M   'P 1'
#
loop_
_entity.id
_entity.type
_entity.pdbx_description
1 polymer ?
#
loop_
_entity_poly.entity_id
_entity_poly.type
_entity_poly.pdbx_seq_one_letter_code
_entity_poly.pdbx_strand_id
1 'polypeptide(L)'
;MVTETKEESKSKVKKMKEKKKLTQKEFEEKVREFGKEGLTSEKIGQKLRDEGIHPKEYTGKISKILGELYKNPDLKNVEAKLEKVKTHSKKHKQDKRAKREKDRIFSQLRKLKKYFGIEIK
;
A
#
# COMPACT_ATOMS: atom_id res chain seq x y z
N MET A 1 -42.00 -7.20 8.98
CA MET A 1 -40.58 -7.17 8.56
C MET A 1 -39.80 -6.47 9.66
N VAL A 2 -39.09 -7.25 10.47
CA VAL A 2 -38.47 -6.79 11.72
C VAL A 2 -37.25 -5.93 11.36
N THR A 3 -37.29 -4.66 11.72
CA THR A 3 -36.17 -3.72 11.59
C THR A 3 -35.12 -4.06 12.63
N GLU A 4 -34.04 -4.72 12.24
CA GLU A 4 -32.85 -4.86 13.09
C GLU A 4 -32.26 -3.47 13.34
N THR A 5 -32.29 -3.06 14.59
CA THR A 5 -31.83 -1.75 15.06
C THR A 5 -30.31 -1.69 14.99
N LYS A 6 -29.79 -0.54 14.56
CA LYS A 6 -28.36 -0.21 14.41
C LYS A 6 -27.54 -0.43 15.69
N GLU A 7 -28.18 -0.60 16.84
CA GLU A 7 -27.56 -0.84 18.14
C GLU A 7 -27.16 -2.31 18.38
N GLU A 8 -27.90 -3.29 17.85
CA GLU A 8 -27.53 -4.71 17.99
C GLU A 8 -26.28 -5.07 17.18
N SER A 9 -26.05 -4.37 16.07
CA SER A 9 -24.81 -4.50 15.30
C SER A 9 -23.57 -3.97 16.05
N LYS A 10 -23.75 -2.98 16.93
CA LYS A 10 -22.67 -2.43 17.76
C LYS A 10 -22.37 -3.30 18.99
N SER A 11 -23.35 -4.05 19.50
CA SER A 11 -23.19 -4.90 20.68
C SER A 11 -22.57 -6.27 20.36
N LYS A 12 -22.85 -6.85 19.19
CA LYS A 12 -22.22 -8.13 18.74
C LYS A 12 -20.74 -8.00 18.35
N VAL A 13 -20.29 -6.83 17.86
CA VAL A 13 -18.86 -6.60 17.52
C VAL A 13 -17.98 -6.46 18.78
N LYS A 14 -18.55 -6.14 19.94
CA LYS A 14 -17.80 -5.96 21.20
C LYS A 14 -17.30 -7.25 21.86
N LYS A 15 -17.66 -8.44 21.36
CA LYS A 15 -17.41 -9.73 22.05
C LYS A 15 -16.45 -10.71 21.36
N MET A 16 -15.80 -10.38 20.25
CA MET A 16 -14.82 -11.30 19.63
C MET A 16 -13.43 -10.69 19.49
N LYS A 17 -12.47 -11.41 20.08
CA LYS A 17 -11.03 -11.17 20.18
C LYS A 17 -10.67 -10.11 21.22
N GLU A 18 -10.40 -10.60 22.43
CA GLU A 18 -9.34 -10.04 23.25
C GLU A 18 -8.10 -9.86 22.36
N LYS A 19 -7.91 -8.64 21.87
CA LYS A 19 -6.71 -8.25 21.14
C LYS A 19 -5.56 -8.43 22.11
N LYS A 20 -4.74 -9.46 21.92
CA LYS A 20 -3.39 -9.47 22.49
C LYS A 20 -2.72 -8.20 21.97
N LYS A 21 -2.65 -7.17 22.82
CA LYS A 21 -1.93 -5.95 22.52
C LYS A 21 -0.47 -6.37 22.37
N LEU A 22 0.01 -6.49 21.13
CA LEU A 22 1.44 -6.66 20.90
C LEU A 22 2.16 -5.49 21.58
N THR A 23 3.33 -5.74 22.12
CA THR A 23 4.23 -4.68 22.56
C THR A 23 4.76 -3.90 21.36
N GLN A 24 5.21 -2.67 21.59
CA GLN A 24 5.76 -1.81 20.52
C GLN A 24 6.94 -2.48 19.79
N LYS A 25 7.76 -3.26 20.52
CA LYS A 25 8.92 -3.97 19.94
C LYS A 25 8.49 -5.07 18.98
N GLU A 26 7.50 -5.88 19.36
CA GLU A 26 6.97 -6.95 18.49
C GLU A 26 6.33 -6.38 17.22
N PHE A 27 5.73 -5.19 17.31
CA PHE A 27 5.20 -4.49 16.13
C PHE A 27 6.31 -4.09 15.15
N GLU A 28 7.40 -3.52 15.66
CA GLU A 28 8.54 -3.12 14.83
C GLU A 28 9.25 -4.31 14.20
N GLU A 29 9.38 -5.41 14.94
CA GLU A 29 9.93 -6.67 14.42
C GLU A 29 9.09 -7.22 13.28
N LYS A 30 7.77 -7.34 13.46
CA LYS A 30 6.85 -7.76 12.38
C LYS A 30 6.93 -6.86 11.15
N VAL A 31 7.00 -5.54 11.34
CA VAL A 31 7.15 -4.60 10.23
C VAL A 31 8.46 -4.83 9.49
N ARG A 32 9.56 -5.10 10.20
CA ARG A 32 10.86 -5.43 9.59
C ARG A 32 10.83 -6.77 8.86
N GLU A 33 10.16 -7.78 9.39
CA GLU A 33 9.95 -9.08 8.73
C GLU A 33 9.21 -8.91 7.40
N PHE A 34 8.09 -8.19 7.40
CA PHE A 34 7.36 -7.90 6.16
C PHE A 34 8.14 -7.00 5.20
N GLY A 35 9.02 -6.15 5.72
CA GLY A 35 10.00 -5.41 4.93
C GLY A 35 10.99 -6.32 4.20
N LYS A 36 11.49 -7.37 4.87
CA LYS A 36 12.39 -8.38 4.27
C LYS A 36 11.67 -9.23 3.22
N GLU A 37 10.37 -9.50 3.38
CA GLU A 37 9.53 -10.12 2.34
C GLU A 37 9.40 -9.24 1.07
N GLY A 38 9.85 -7.99 1.10
CA GLY A 38 9.80 -7.06 -0.03
C GLY A 38 8.43 -6.41 -0.23
N LEU A 39 7.57 -6.45 0.79
CA LEU A 39 6.28 -5.78 0.78
C LEU A 39 6.47 -4.25 0.87
N THR A 40 5.58 -3.51 0.22
CA THR A 40 5.53 -2.05 0.32
C THR A 40 4.79 -1.62 1.58
N SER A 41 5.04 -0.41 2.07
CA SER A 41 4.42 0.10 3.30
C SER A 41 2.89 0.06 3.32
N GLU A 42 2.24 0.26 2.16
CA GLU A 42 0.79 0.14 2.00
C GLU A 42 0.31 -1.29 2.28
N LYS A 43 0.96 -2.29 1.66
CA LYS A 43 0.64 -3.71 1.83
C LYS A 43 0.96 -4.20 3.23
N ILE A 44 2.05 -3.73 3.82
CA ILE A 44 2.40 -4.00 5.22
C ILE A 44 1.28 -3.52 6.14
N GLY A 45 0.80 -2.28 5.94
CA GLY A 45 -0.31 -1.73 6.72
C GLY A 45 -1.61 -2.54 6.57
N GLN A 46 -1.90 -3.04 5.36
CA GLN A 46 -3.05 -3.91 5.12
C GLN A 46 -2.90 -5.27 5.83
N LYS A 47 -1.75 -5.94 5.67
CA LYS A 47 -1.47 -7.24 6.30
C LYS A 47 -1.55 -7.16 7.84
N LEU A 48 -0.99 -6.11 8.43
CA LEU A 48 -1.10 -5.85 9.87
C LEU A 48 -2.56 -5.69 10.31
N ARG A 49 -3.37 -4.97 9.53
CA ARG A 49 -4.79 -4.78 9.82
C ARG A 49 -5.58 -6.09 9.71
N ASP A 50 -5.25 -6.93 8.73
CA ASP A 50 -5.85 -8.25 8.55
C ASP A 50 -5.51 -9.19 9.73
N GLU A 51 -4.30 -9.06 10.30
CA GLU A 51 -3.90 -9.72 11.56
C GLU A 51 -4.58 -9.15 12.81
N GLY A 52 -5.34 -8.05 12.68
CA GLY A 52 -6.02 -7.37 13.78
C GLY A 52 -5.15 -6.35 14.53
N ILE A 53 -3.95 -6.06 14.02
CA ILE A 53 -3.00 -5.08 14.58
C ILE A 53 -3.24 -3.75 13.88
N HIS A 54 -3.79 -2.76 14.60
CA HIS A 54 -4.04 -1.45 13.98
C HIS A 54 -2.82 -0.55 14.14
N PRO A 55 -2.18 -0.06 13.06
CA PRO A 55 -0.96 0.76 13.16
C PRO A 55 -1.11 2.09 13.91
N LYS A 56 -2.34 2.52 14.21
CA LYS A 56 -2.63 3.73 15.00
C LYS A 56 -2.45 3.51 16.50
N GLU A 57 -2.50 2.26 16.95
CA GLU A 57 -2.29 1.86 18.34
C GLU A 57 -0.80 1.87 18.72
N TYR A 58 0.09 2.01 17.72
CA TYR A 58 1.53 1.98 17.85
C TYR A 58 2.16 3.31 17.45
N THR A 59 3.36 3.57 17.96
CA THR A 59 4.11 4.78 17.66
C THR A 59 5.00 4.58 16.44
N GLY A 60 5.16 5.64 15.64
CA GLY A 60 6.02 5.63 14.46
C GLY A 60 5.32 5.29 13.15
N LYS A 61 5.87 5.82 12.04
CA LYS A 61 5.39 5.50 10.69
C LYS A 61 6.10 4.25 10.19
N ILE A 62 5.39 3.36 9.49
CA ILE A 62 5.95 2.17 8.84
C ILE A 62 7.15 2.54 7.96
N SER A 63 7.09 3.68 7.25
CA SER A 63 8.21 4.17 6.44
C SER A 63 9.48 4.46 7.26
N LYS A 64 9.34 4.98 8.48
CA LYS A 64 10.48 5.24 9.38
C LYS A 64 11.04 3.94 9.96
N ILE A 65 10.17 2.98 10.28
CA ILE A 65 10.58 1.69 10.84
C ILE A 65 11.37 0.87 9.81
N LEU A 66 11.01 0.96 8.53
CA LEU A 66 11.70 0.27 7.45
C LEU A 66 13.03 0.89 7.06
N GLY A 67 13.23 2.20 7.27
CA GLY A 67 14.49 2.89 6.97
C GLY A 67 14.93 2.66 5.52
N GLU A 68 16.07 2.02 5.34
CA GLU A 68 16.69 1.73 4.03
C GLU A 68 15.90 0.70 3.20
N LEU A 69 15.12 -0.17 3.84
CA LEU A 69 14.26 -1.15 3.15
C LEU A 69 13.02 -0.48 2.53
N TYR A 70 12.76 0.79 2.84
CA TYR A 70 11.58 1.49 2.36
C TYR A 70 11.69 1.82 0.87
N LYS A 71 10.83 1.17 0.09
CA LYS A 71 10.55 1.56 -1.29
C LYS A 71 9.23 2.33 -1.35
N ASN A 72 9.26 3.50 -1.98
CA ASN A 72 8.06 4.31 -2.14
C ASN A 72 7.00 3.52 -2.96
N PRO A 73 5.82 3.21 -2.37
CA PRO A 73 4.79 2.44 -3.04
C PRO A 73 4.29 3.12 -4.31
N ASP A 74 4.15 4.45 -4.31
CA ASP A 74 3.57 5.20 -5.43
C ASP A 74 4.46 5.09 -6.67
N LEU A 75 5.77 5.29 -6.49
CA LEU A 75 6.73 5.17 -7.58
C LEU A 75 6.74 3.74 -8.14
N LYS A 76 6.84 2.72 -7.27
CA LYS A 76 6.87 1.31 -7.67
C LYS A 76 5.59 0.91 -8.43
N ASN A 77 4.43 1.34 -7.95
CA ASN A 77 3.14 0.99 -8.55
C ASN A 77 2.95 1.66 -9.92
N VAL A 78 3.32 2.93 -10.05
CA VAL A 78 3.23 3.67 -11.32
C VAL A 78 4.23 3.13 -12.34
N GLU A 79 5.46 2.79 -11.91
CA GLU A 79 6.47 2.13 -12.75
C GLU A 79 5.97 0.78 -13.29
N ALA A 80 5.46 -0.08 -12.41
CA ALA A 80 4.91 -1.37 -12.81
C ALA A 80 3.71 -1.22 -13.78
N LYS A 81 2.84 -0.23 -13.57
CA LYS A 81 1.73 0.06 -14.49
C LYS A 81 2.25 0.51 -15.86
N LEU A 82 3.27 1.37 -15.88
CA LEU A 82 3.87 1.85 -17.14
C LEU A 82 4.46 0.69 -17.95
N GLU A 83 5.18 -0.23 -17.31
CA GLU A 83 5.75 -1.40 -17.98
C GLU A 83 4.68 -2.29 -18.61
N LYS A 84 3.58 -2.57 -17.88
CA LYS A 84 2.45 -3.36 -18.40
C LYS A 84 1.80 -2.71 -19.61
N VAL A 85 1.59 -1.39 -19.58
CA VAL A 85 1.00 -0.67 -20.72
C VAL A 85 1.99 -0.58 -21.90
N LYS A 86 3.30 -0.45 -21.62
CA LYS A 86 4.35 -0.51 -22.65
C LYS A 86 4.37 -1.86 -23.36
N THR A 87 4.34 -2.98 -22.64
CA THR A 87 4.35 -4.32 -23.25
C THR A 87 3.07 -4.57 -24.05
N HIS A 88 1.91 -4.18 -23.51
CA HIS A 88 0.64 -4.30 -24.21
C HIS A 88 0.59 -3.47 -25.51
N SER A 89 0.95 -2.18 -25.44
CA SER A 89 0.96 -1.29 -26.62
C SER A 89 1.97 -1.71 -27.69
N LYS A 90 3.09 -2.34 -27.30
CA LYS A 90 4.07 -2.91 -28.24
C LYS A 90 3.50 -4.09 -29.01
N LYS A 91 2.72 -4.96 -28.35
CA LYS A 91 2.02 -6.09 -28.97
C LYS A 91 0.84 -5.62 -29.83
N HIS A 92 0.08 -4.63 -29.35
CA HIS A 92 -1.14 -4.12 -30.00
C HIS A 92 -0.95 -2.70 -30.51
N LYS A 93 -0.24 -2.56 -31.63
CA LYS A 93 0.15 -1.24 -32.19
C LYS A 93 -1.01 -0.35 -32.63
N GLN A 94 -2.18 -0.93 -32.92
CA GLN A 94 -3.37 -0.18 -33.35
C GLN A 94 -4.17 0.40 -32.19
N ASP A 95 -3.95 -0.05 -30.96
CA ASP A 95 -4.67 0.47 -29.80
C ASP A 95 -4.17 1.87 -29.43
N LYS A 96 -4.90 2.88 -29.93
CA LYS A 96 -4.66 4.31 -29.66
C LYS A 96 -5.00 4.68 -28.21
N ARG A 97 -5.82 3.91 -27.49
CA ARG A 97 -6.13 4.16 -26.08
C ARG A 97 -4.94 3.77 -25.22
N ALA A 98 -4.37 2.59 -25.43
CA ALA A 98 -3.17 2.14 -24.72
C ALA A 98 -1.96 3.08 -24.93
N LYS A 99 -1.77 3.61 -26.15
CA LYS A 99 -0.74 4.62 -26.44
C LYS A 99 -0.92 5.90 -25.61
N ARG A 100 -2.14 6.46 -25.61
CA ARG A 100 -2.45 7.66 -24.81
C ARG A 100 -2.29 7.42 -23.30
N GLU A 101 -2.69 6.24 -22.82
CA GLU A 101 -2.54 5.88 -21.42
C GLU A 101 -1.07 5.72 -21.02
N LYS A 102 -0.22 5.15 -21.89
CA LYS A 102 1.24 5.10 -21.68
C LYS A 102 1.81 6.50 -21.44
N ASP A 103 1.46 7.46 -22.28
CA ASP A 103 1.97 8.84 -22.20
C ASP A 103 1.45 9.57 -20.95
N ARG A 104 0.19 9.32 -20.56
CA ARG A 104 -0.39 9.82 -19.31
C ARG A 104 0.35 9.28 -18.08
N ILE A 105 0.56 7.97 -18.02
CA ILE A 105 1.27 7.32 -16.90
C ILE A 105 2.72 7.80 -16.85
N PHE A 106 3.38 7.93 -18.00
CA PHE A 106 4.74 8.48 -18.07
C PHE A 106 4.81 9.90 -17.51
N SER A 107 3.84 10.76 -17.86
CA SER A 107 3.75 12.12 -17.35
C SER A 107 3.52 12.15 -15.83
N GLN A 108 2.69 11.25 -15.30
CA GLN A 108 2.48 11.10 -13.86
C GLN A 108 3.78 10.68 -13.14
N LEU A 109 4.48 9.68 -13.68
CA LEU A 109 5.76 9.20 -13.16
C LEU A 109 6.80 10.32 -13.14
N ARG A 110 6.88 11.12 -14.21
CA ARG A 110 7.78 12.28 -14.30
C ARG A 110 7.49 13.31 -13.21
N LYS A 111 6.22 13.64 -12.98
CA LYS A 111 5.81 14.58 -11.91
C LYS A 111 6.18 14.04 -10.53
N LEU A 112 5.96 12.74 -10.28
CA LEU A 112 6.34 12.11 -9.02
C LEU A 112 7.86 12.14 -8.80
N LYS A 113 8.66 11.77 -9.79
CA LYS A 113 10.14 11.83 -9.70
C LYS A 113 10.63 13.24 -9.39
N LYS A 114 10.05 14.25 -10.05
CA LYS A 114 10.33 15.67 -9.76
C LYS A 114 9.97 16.05 -8.33
N TYR A 115 8.81 15.64 -7.82
CA TYR A 115 8.39 15.91 -6.44
C TYR A 115 9.37 15.33 -5.40
N PHE A 116 9.90 14.13 -5.67
CA PHE A 116 10.88 13.48 -4.80
C PHE A 116 12.33 13.92 -5.05
N GLY A 117 12.58 14.89 -5.94
CA GLY A 117 13.94 15.38 -6.23
C GLY A 117 14.84 14.38 -6.95
N ILE A 118 14.27 13.33 -7.56
CA ILE A 118 15.02 12.35 -8.34
C ILE A 118 15.34 12.99 -9.70
N GLU A 119 16.63 13.15 -10.02
CA GLU A 119 17.06 13.69 -11.30
C GLU A 119 16.53 12.86 -12.46
N ILE A 120 15.92 13.54 -13.42
CA ILE A 120 15.43 12.94 -14.66
C ILE A 120 16.52 13.19 -15.70
N LYS A 121 17.40 12.21 -15.91
CA LYS A 121 18.30 12.18 -17.07
C LYS A 121 17.53 11.80 -18.34
#